data_AF-A0A1H7KT37-F1
#
_entry.id   AF-A0A1H7KT37-F1
#
_cell.length_a   1.000
_cell.length_b   1.000
_cell.length_c   1.000
_cell.angle_alpha   90.00
_cell.angle_beta   90.00
_cell.angle_gamma   90.00
#
_symmetry.space_group_name_H-M   'P 1'
#
loop_
_entity.id
_entity.type
_entity.pdbx_description
1 polymer ?
#
loop_
_entity_poly.entity_id
_entity_poly.type
_entity_poly.pdbx_seq_one_letter_code
_entity_poly.pdbx_strand_id
1 'polypeptide(L)'
;MATYVMSDLHGEYDKYCEMLKKIDFNPEDTLFILGDVVDRGPKPVDILLDMMKRPNVYPLMGNHDLLALDVLKKLNIEINEDNFTQNLDAGTMNELIDWLKDGGQTTLMQFRSLTNEEKADVLDYMDDFRLCEFAEAGGKTFVMVHAGLGNFKKGKKLRDYTLKELLMDRHDPEIDCFGEDDIYVVAGHTPTMIYTGKAEIYHKNHNIFIDCGACMGGRLACLCLDTMEEFYV
;
A
#
# COMPACT_ATOMS: atom_id res chain seq x y z
N MET A 1 -18.03 0.35 15.04
CA MET A 1 -17.77 0.46 13.60
C MET A 1 -17.24 1.84 13.33
N ALA A 2 -15.93 1.92 13.25
CA ALA A 2 -15.18 3.02 12.70
C ALA A 2 -14.50 2.55 11.41
N THR A 3 -14.26 3.49 10.52
CA THR A 3 -13.52 3.29 9.28
C THR A 3 -12.15 3.91 9.42
N TYR A 4 -11.11 3.11 9.24
CA TYR A 4 -9.71 3.51 9.41
C TYR A 4 -8.95 3.38 8.10
N VAL A 5 -7.88 4.15 7.98
CA VAL A 5 -6.93 4.05 6.88
C VAL A 5 -5.49 4.17 7.39
N MET A 6 -4.59 3.32 6.88
CA MET A 6 -3.15 3.34 7.12
C MET A 6 -2.41 3.26 5.78
N SER A 7 -1.14 3.69 5.75
CA SER A 7 -0.30 3.51 4.56
C SER A 7 1.16 3.30 4.87
N ASP A 8 1.80 2.67 3.88
CA ASP A 8 3.21 2.33 3.72
C ASP A 8 3.74 1.60 4.96
N LEU A 9 3.29 0.34 5.08
CA LEU A 9 3.66 -0.53 6.20
C LEU A 9 5.09 -1.02 6.05
N HIS A 10 5.53 -1.33 4.82
CA HIS A 10 6.87 -1.78 4.50
C HIS A 10 7.45 -2.79 5.50
N GLY A 11 6.70 -3.86 5.79
CA GLY A 11 7.15 -4.90 6.71
C GLY A 11 7.33 -4.50 8.18
N GLU A 12 6.90 -3.31 8.61
CA GLU A 12 6.90 -2.84 10.01
C GLU A 12 5.77 -3.51 10.83
N TYR A 13 5.75 -4.84 10.85
CA TYR A 13 4.70 -5.66 11.48
C TYR A 13 4.47 -5.33 12.95
N ASP A 14 5.53 -5.02 13.69
CA ASP A 14 5.41 -4.71 15.12
C ASP A 14 4.70 -3.36 15.32
N LYS A 15 4.96 -2.35 14.47
CA LYS A 15 4.23 -1.08 14.46
C LYS A 15 2.78 -1.26 14.03
N TYR A 16 2.54 -2.10 13.01
CA TYR A 16 1.19 -2.46 12.57
C TYR A 16 0.38 -3.07 13.73
N CYS A 17 0.93 -4.05 14.44
CA CYS A 17 0.30 -4.67 15.60
C CYS A 17 0.06 -3.69 16.75
N GLU A 18 1.01 -2.79 17.02
CA GLU A 18 0.85 -1.74 18.03
C GLU A 18 -0.26 -0.76 17.62
N MET A 19 -0.33 -0.38 16.35
CA MET A 19 -1.37 0.50 15.84
C MET A 19 -2.76 -0.14 15.97
N LEU A 20 -2.92 -1.41 15.58
CA LEU A 20 -4.18 -2.14 15.75
C LEU A 20 -4.65 -2.16 17.22
N LYS A 21 -3.72 -2.32 18.18
CA LYS A 21 -4.03 -2.23 19.61
C LYS A 21 -4.38 -0.80 20.03
N LYS A 22 -3.66 0.18 19.50
CA LYS A 22 -3.83 1.60 19.85
C LYS A 22 -5.20 2.14 19.45
N ILE A 23 -5.71 1.72 18.29
CA ILE A 23 -7.05 2.10 17.81
C ILE A 23 -8.15 1.17 18.31
N ASP A 24 -7.81 0.19 19.18
CA ASP A 24 -8.74 -0.86 19.66
C ASP A 24 -9.49 -1.56 18.50
N PHE A 25 -8.75 -1.89 17.44
CA PHE A 25 -9.31 -2.42 16.19
C PHE A 25 -10.07 -3.73 16.44
N ASN A 26 -11.34 -3.76 16.08
CA ASN A 26 -12.21 -4.91 16.29
C ASN A 26 -12.90 -5.36 14.98
N PRO A 27 -13.54 -6.55 14.95
CA PRO A 27 -14.15 -7.10 13.72
C PRO A 27 -15.28 -6.28 13.11
N GLU A 28 -15.89 -5.35 13.85
CA GLU A 28 -16.96 -4.47 13.35
C GLU A 28 -16.40 -3.21 12.67
N ASP A 29 -15.11 -2.94 12.80
CA ASP A 29 -14.46 -1.80 12.15
C ASP A 29 -13.98 -2.19 10.75
N THR A 30 -13.65 -1.19 9.93
CA THR A 30 -13.06 -1.39 8.61
C THR A 30 -11.69 -0.73 8.57
N LEU A 31 -10.69 -1.39 7.98
CA LEU A 31 -9.36 -0.83 7.80
C LEU A 31 -8.92 -0.93 6.34
N PHE A 32 -8.65 0.22 5.72
CA PHE A 32 -8.00 0.30 4.43
C PHE A 32 -6.48 0.43 4.59
N ILE A 33 -5.71 -0.35 3.83
CA ILE A 33 -4.25 -0.22 3.74
C ILE A 33 -3.91 0.30 2.35
N LEU A 34 -3.34 1.49 2.23
CA LEU A 34 -3.15 2.14 0.92
C LEU A 34 -1.93 1.64 0.13
N GLY A 35 -1.48 0.41 0.38
CA GLY A 35 -0.36 -0.23 -0.32
C GLY A 35 0.99 -0.07 0.39
N ASP A 36 2.00 -0.55 -0.32
CA ASP A 36 3.38 -0.73 0.14
C ASP A 36 3.42 -1.49 1.47
N VAL A 37 2.79 -2.68 1.44
CA VAL A 37 2.74 -3.61 2.56
C VAL A 37 4.08 -4.31 2.72
N VAL A 38 4.68 -4.70 1.60
CA VAL A 38 5.91 -5.48 1.55
C VAL A 38 7.17 -4.62 1.44
N ASP A 39 8.32 -5.30 1.47
CA ASP A 39 9.67 -4.76 1.29
C ASP A 39 10.18 -3.91 2.46
N ARG A 40 11.50 -3.68 2.44
CA ARG A 40 12.30 -2.81 3.33
C ARG A 40 12.36 -3.28 4.78
N GLY A 41 11.24 -3.33 5.48
CA GLY A 41 11.19 -3.67 6.90
C GLY A 41 11.32 -5.16 7.19
N PRO A 42 11.24 -5.52 8.48
CA PRO A 42 11.71 -6.81 8.97
C PRO A 42 10.74 -7.98 8.75
N LYS A 43 9.44 -7.73 8.57
CA LYS A 43 8.38 -8.77 8.59
C LYS A 43 7.25 -8.54 7.57
N PRO A 44 7.56 -8.32 6.27
CA PRO A 44 6.55 -8.06 5.24
C PRO A 44 5.55 -9.21 5.04
N VAL A 45 6.00 -10.47 5.08
CA VAL A 45 5.11 -11.61 4.86
C VAL A 45 4.21 -11.88 6.07
N ASP A 46 4.69 -11.63 7.29
CA ASP A 46 3.87 -11.72 8.50
C ASP A 46 2.66 -10.78 8.45
N ILE A 47 2.82 -9.57 7.87
CA ILE A 47 1.71 -8.64 7.66
C ILE A 47 0.68 -9.26 6.70
N LEU A 48 1.10 -9.76 5.55
CA LEU A 48 0.20 -10.40 4.58
C LEU A 48 -0.58 -11.56 5.22
N LEU A 49 0.11 -12.45 5.93
CA LEU A 49 -0.49 -13.59 6.62
C LEU A 49 -1.45 -13.21 7.76
N ASP A 50 -1.28 -12.02 8.36
CA ASP A 50 -2.23 -11.48 9.33
C ASP A 50 -3.46 -10.87 8.64
N MET A 51 -3.24 -10.07 7.60
CA MET A 51 -4.32 -9.43 6.82
C MET A 51 -5.23 -10.45 6.14
N MET A 52 -4.69 -11.55 5.60
CA MET A 52 -5.48 -12.65 5.02
C MET A 52 -6.50 -13.26 5.99
N LYS A 53 -6.28 -13.14 7.31
CA LYS A 53 -7.19 -13.66 8.34
C LYS A 53 -8.28 -12.65 8.72
N ARG A 54 -8.26 -11.45 8.15
CA ARG A 54 -9.12 -10.32 8.55
C ARG A 54 -10.04 -9.92 7.39
N PRO A 55 -11.32 -10.34 7.40
CA PRO A 55 -12.26 -10.02 6.32
C PRO A 55 -12.62 -8.52 6.24
N ASN A 56 -12.27 -7.75 7.27
CA ASN A 56 -12.53 -6.32 7.41
C ASN A 56 -11.28 -5.45 7.17
N VAL A 57 -10.21 -6.03 6.60
CA VAL A 57 -9.02 -5.31 6.15
C VAL A 57 -8.96 -5.36 4.62
N TYR A 58 -8.92 -4.18 4.00
CA TYR A 58 -8.96 -4.02 2.55
C TYR A 58 -7.65 -3.38 2.05
N PRO A 59 -6.71 -4.19 1.53
CA PRO A 59 -5.49 -3.68 0.91
C PRO A 59 -5.75 -3.06 -0.46
N LEU A 60 -5.03 -1.98 -0.72
CA LEU A 60 -4.79 -1.45 -2.05
C LEU A 60 -3.38 -1.83 -2.50
N MET A 61 -3.18 -1.83 -3.81
CA MET A 61 -1.89 -2.11 -4.44
C MET A 61 -0.98 -0.89 -4.30
N GLY A 62 0.21 -1.05 -3.72
CA GLY A 62 1.31 -0.10 -3.83
C GLY A 62 2.27 -0.41 -4.98
N ASN A 63 3.23 0.47 -5.24
CA ASN A 63 4.23 0.17 -6.28
C ASN A 63 5.21 -0.94 -5.86
N HIS A 64 5.51 -1.06 -4.56
CA HIS A 64 6.33 -2.17 -4.05
C HIS A 64 5.57 -3.49 -4.12
N ASP A 65 4.29 -3.49 -3.74
CA ASP A 65 3.45 -4.69 -3.79
C ASP A 65 3.33 -5.22 -5.22
N LEU A 66 3.12 -4.33 -6.20
CA LEU A 66 3.03 -4.71 -7.62
C LEU A 66 4.33 -5.32 -8.14
N LEU A 67 5.47 -4.67 -7.88
CA LEU A 67 6.77 -5.17 -8.31
C LEU A 67 7.11 -6.51 -7.65
N ALA A 68 6.84 -6.64 -6.34
CA ALA A 68 7.01 -7.89 -5.62
C ALA A 68 6.12 -9.01 -6.21
N LEU A 69 4.84 -8.73 -6.46
CA LEU A 69 3.91 -9.69 -7.05
C LEU A 69 4.39 -10.19 -8.43
N ASP A 70 4.78 -9.27 -9.31
CA ASP A 70 5.26 -9.60 -10.66
C ASP A 70 6.53 -10.47 -10.61
N VAL A 71 7.50 -10.12 -9.77
CA VAL A 71 8.75 -10.87 -9.64
C VAL A 71 8.51 -12.23 -8.96
N LEU A 72 7.74 -12.27 -7.88
CA LEU A 72 7.47 -13.50 -7.13
C LEU A 72 6.65 -14.50 -7.96
N LYS A 73 5.67 -14.05 -8.76
CA LYS A 73 4.95 -14.92 -9.70
C LYS A 73 5.89 -15.60 -10.69
N LYS A 74 6.86 -14.87 -11.25
CA LYS A 74 7.87 -15.43 -12.17
C LYS A 74 8.81 -16.42 -11.47
N LEU A 75 9.18 -16.15 -10.22
CA LEU A 75 10.06 -17.02 -9.43
C LEU A 75 9.34 -18.25 -8.84
N ASN A 76 8.02 -18.23 -8.73
CA ASN A 76 7.22 -19.33 -8.17
C ASN A 76 6.77 -20.36 -9.23
N ILE A 77 7.38 -20.35 -10.41
CA ILE A 77 7.11 -21.32 -11.48
C ILE A 77 8.03 -22.53 -11.32
N GLU A 78 7.47 -23.74 -11.43
CA GLU A 78 8.28 -24.95 -11.56
C GLU A 78 9.05 -24.91 -12.89
N ILE A 79 10.37 -24.80 -12.79
CA ILE A 79 11.25 -24.72 -13.95
C ILE A 79 11.40 -26.10 -14.59
N ASN A 80 11.18 -26.17 -15.89
CA ASN A 80 11.44 -27.34 -16.72
C ASN A 80 12.23 -26.95 -17.98
N GLU A 81 12.63 -27.96 -18.78
CA GLU A 81 13.44 -27.74 -19.99
C GLU A 81 12.77 -26.82 -21.01
N ASP A 82 11.43 -26.77 -21.04
CA ASP A 82 10.66 -25.99 -22.01
C ASP A 82 10.49 -24.52 -21.61
N ASN A 83 10.53 -24.21 -20.32
CA ASN A 83 10.21 -22.88 -19.79
C ASN A 83 11.39 -22.13 -19.15
N PHE A 84 12.56 -22.78 -18.98
CA PHE A 84 13.72 -22.20 -18.30
C PHE A 84 14.21 -20.89 -18.92
N THR A 85 14.38 -20.85 -20.25
CA THR A 85 14.89 -19.65 -20.96
C THR A 85 13.86 -18.53 -21.07
N GLN A 86 12.58 -18.83 -20.89
CA GLN A 86 11.49 -17.84 -20.97
C GLN A 86 11.25 -17.15 -19.62
N ASN A 87 11.43 -17.89 -18.51
CA ASN A 87 11.14 -17.38 -17.16
C ASN A 87 12.33 -16.70 -16.46
N LEU A 88 13.56 -16.90 -16.95
CA LEU A 88 14.78 -16.32 -16.38
C LEU A 88 15.59 -15.56 -17.44
N ASP A 89 14.91 -14.77 -18.26
CA ASP A 89 15.56 -13.92 -19.25
C ASP A 89 16.26 -12.71 -18.61
N ALA A 90 17.01 -11.97 -19.42
CA ALA A 90 17.74 -10.80 -18.94
C ALA A 90 16.82 -9.71 -18.37
N GLY A 91 15.58 -9.59 -18.88
CA GLY A 91 14.58 -8.64 -18.38
C GLY A 91 14.15 -8.98 -16.95
N THR A 92 13.76 -10.23 -16.72
CA THR A 92 13.36 -10.74 -15.40
C THR A 92 14.49 -10.64 -14.39
N MET A 93 15.72 -10.93 -14.80
CA MET A 93 16.89 -10.77 -13.94
C MET A 93 17.14 -9.30 -13.57
N ASN A 94 16.91 -8.35 -14.47
CA ASN A 94 17.02 -6.92 -14.16
C ASN A 94 15.93 -6.46 -13.18
N GLU A 95 14.67 -6.85 -13.41
CA GLU A 95 13.56 -6.55 -12.48
C GLU A 95 13.84 -7.09 -11.08
N LEU A 96 14.30 -8.35 -10.98
CA LEU A 96 14.70 -8.94 -9.70
C LEU A 96 15.83 -8.13 -9.04
N ILE A 97 16.86 -7.76 -9.79
CA ILE A 97 17.98 -6.98 -9.25
C ILE A 97 17.51 -5.61 -8.75
N ASP A 98 16.67 -4.93 -9.51
CA ASP A 98 16.19 -3.60 -9.14
C ASP A 98 15.24 -3.66 -7.94
N TRP A 99 14.36 -4.65 -7.88
CA TRP A 99 13.53 -4.92 -6.70
C TRP A 99 14.36 -5.21 -5.45
N LEU A 100 15.40 -6.05 -5.56
CA LEU A 100 16.29 -6.37 -4.44
C LEU A 100 17.06 -5.13 -3.94
N LYS A 101 17.47 -4.23 -4.84
CA LYS A 101 18.12 -2.96 -4.47
C LYS A 101 17.17 -2.01 -3.74
N ASP A 102 15.87 -2.07 -4.04
CA ASP A 102 14.84 -1.23 -3.41
C ASP A 102 14.18 -1.91 -2.19
N GLY A 103 14.82 -2.94 -1.62
CA GLY A 103 14.43 -3.53 -0.33
C GLY A 103 13.61 -4.81 -0.42
N GLY A 104 13.47 -5.42 -1.60
CA GLY A 104 12.74 -6.68 -1.79
C GLY A 104 13.37 -7.91 -1.12
N GLN A 105 14.58 -7.80 -0.58
CA GLN A 105 15.32 -8.94 -0.04
C GLN A 105 14.61 -9.62 1.15
N THR A 106 14.04 -8.86 2.08
CA THR A 106 13.35 -9.41 3.24
C THR A 106 12.07 -10.14 2.83
N THR A 107 11.29 -9.54 1.93
CA THR A 107 10.10 -10.15 1.30
C THR A 107 10.45 -11.47 0.63
N LEU A 108 11.46 -11.48 -0.24
CA LEU A 108 11.87 -12.69 -0.96
C LEU A 108 12.30 -13.81 0.01
N MET A 109 13.09 -13.49 1.03
CA MET A 109 13.57 -14.49 1.98
C MET A 109 12.44 -15.13 2.79
N GLN A 110 11.49 -14.32 3.28
CA GLN A 110 10.32 -14.82 4.01
C GLN A 110 9.39 -15.60 3.11
N PHE A 111 9.08 -15.08 1.92
CA PHE A 111 8.22 -15.77 0.96
C PHE A 111 8.79 -17.13 0.58
N ARG A 112 10.11 -17.25 0.37
CA ARG A 112 10.76 -18.54 0.08
C ARG A 112 10.63 -19.57 1.20
N SER A 113 10.50 -19.13 2.45
CA SER A 113 10.37 -20.02 3.61
C SER A 113 8.99 -20.64 3.75
N LEU A 114 7.97 -20.11 3.05
CA LEU A 114 6.63 -20.64 3.00
C LEU A 114 6.56 -21.97 2.24
N THR A 115 5.57 -22.79 2.58
CA THR A 115 5.16 -23.94 1.77
C THR A 115 4.62 -23.51 0.41
N ASN A 116 4.51 -24.44 -0.55
CA ASN A 116 4.00 -24.10 -1.88
C ASN A 116 2.53 -23.66 -1.84
N GLU A 117 1.74 -24.21 -0.92
CA GLU A 117 0.34 -23.82 -0.70
C GLU A 117 0.26 -22.38 -0.17
N GLU A 118 0.98 -22.06 0.90
CA GLU A 118 1.05 -20.71 1.45
C GLU A 118 1.57 -19.67 0.44
N LYS A 119 2.54 -20.06 -0.41
CA LYS A 119 3.01 -19.20 -1.50
C LYS A 119 1.90 -18.87 -2.49
N ALA A 120 1.12 -19.87 -2.89
CA ALA A 120 -0.01 -19.67 -3.80
C ALA A 120 -1.05 -18.75 -3.15
N ASP A 121 -1.43 -19.02 -1.90
CA ASP A 121 -2.42 -18.21 -1.18
C ASP A 121 -1.98 -16.75 -1.03
N VAL A 122 -0.69 -16.50 -0.73
CA VAL A 122 -0.14 -15.15 -0.63
C VAL A 122 -0.16 -14.43 -1.97
N LEU A 123 0.23 -15.11 -3.06
CA LEU A 123 0.22 -14.50 -4.40
C LEU A 123 -1.20 -14.20 -4.86
N ASP A 124 -2.15 -15.10 -4.63
CA ASP A 124 -3.56 -14.90 -4.97
C ASP A 124 -4.14 -13.73 -4.15
N TYR A 125 -3.84 -13.66 -2.84
CA TYR A 125 -4.27 -12.56 -1.99
C TYR A 125 -3.72 -11.20 -2.47
N MET A 126 -2.44 -11.14 -2.84
CA MET A 126 -1.84 -9.92 -3.39
C MET A 126 -2.44 -9.53 -4.74
N ASP A 127 -2.78 -10.50 -5.60
CA ASP A 127 -3.40 -10.25 -6.90
C ASP A 127 -4.80 -9.63 -6.80
N ASP A 128 -5.48 -9.85 -5.68
CA ASP A 128 -6.79 -9.28 -5.36
C ASP A 128 -6.71 -7.83 -4.79
N PHE A 129 -5.51 -7.26 -4.61
CA PHE A 129 -5.35 -5.90 -4.11
C PHE A 129 -5.97 -4.89 -5.09
N ARG A 130 -6.73 -3.93 -4.55
CA ARG A 130 -7.45 -2.95 -5.37
C ARG A 130 -6.53 -1.79 -5.75
N LEU A 131 -6.70 -1.21 -6.94
CA LEU A 131 -5.91 -0.03 -7.35
C LEU A 131 -6.39 1.27 -6.67
N CYS A 132 -7.67 1.34 -6.37
CA CYS A 132 -8.31 2.46 -5.71
C CYS A 132 -9.58 1.99 -5.01
N GLU A 133 -10.01 2.72 -3.99
CA GLU A 133 -11.23 2.42 -3.26
C GLU A 133 -11.96 3.68 -2.80
N PHE A 134 -13.25 3.55 -2.47
CA PHE A 134 -14.05 4.65 -1.94
C PHE A 134 -14.66 4.29 -0.60
N ALA A 135 -14.72 5.28 0.30
CA ALA A 135 -15.45 5.16 1.55
C ALA A 135 -16.28 6.42 1.81
N GLU A 136 -17.48 6.22 2.36
CA GLU A 136 -18.29 7.30 2.94
C GLU A 136 -18.21 7.19 4.46
N ALA A 137 -17.73 8.24 5.12
CA ALA A 137 -17.57 8.28 6.57
C ALA A 137 -17.63 9.72 7.07
N GLY A 138 -18.21 9.94 8.27
CA GLY A 138 -18.27 11.29 8.85
C GLY A 138 -18.90 12.37 7.95
N GLY A 139 -19.83 11.98 7.06
CA GLY A 139 -20.49 12.87 6.09
C GLY A 139 -19.62 13.28 4.88
N LYS A 140 -18.46 12.65 4.68
CA LYS A 140 -17.51 12.91 3.59
C LYS A 140 -17.35 11.67 2.72
N THR A 141 -16.85 11.87 1.51
CA THR A 141 -16.37 10.79 0.64
C THR A 141 -14.84 10.81 0.59
N PHE A 142 -14.22 9.65 0.68
CA PHE A 142 -12.78 9.48 0.58
C PHE A 142 -12.45 8.64 -0.65
N VAL A 143 -11.57 9.18 -1.50
CA VAL A 143 -10.96 8.50 -2.64
C VAL A 143 -9.59 8.03 -2.19
N MET A 144 -9.46 6.72 -1.96
CA MET A 144 -8.24 6.10 -1.47
C MET A 144 -7.46 5.53 -2.65
N VAL A 145 -6.18 5.92 -2.75
CA VAL A 145 -5.28 5.52 -3.83
C VAL A 145 -3.84 5.67 -3.36
N HIS A 146 -2.98 4.71 -3.69
CA HIS A 146 -1.62 4.65 -3.16
C HIS A 146 -0.81 5.94 -3.33
N ALA A 147 -0.60 6.40 -4.57
CA ALA A 147 0.20 7.60 -4.85
C ALA A 147 -0.62 8.89 -5.07
N GLY A 148 -1.94 8.81 -4.90
CA GLY A 148 -2.87 9.87 -5.29
C GLY A 148 -3.27 9.81 -6.77
N LEU A 149 -3.83 10.91 -7.29
CA LEU A 149 -4.25 11.02 -8.69
C LEU A 149 -3.16 11.71 -9.52
N GLY A 150 -2.19 10.94 -9.99
CA GLY A 150 -1.08 11.44 -10.81
C GLY A 150 -1.56 12.07 -12.13
N ASN A 151 -0.94 13.19 -12.52
CA ASN A 151 -1.31 13.99 -13.70
C ASN A 151 -2.81 14.32 -13.77
N PHE A 152 -3.41 14.64 -12.62
CA PHE A 152 -4.84 14.92 -12.49
C PHE A 152 -5.33 15.92 -13.54
N LYS A 153 -6.49 15.62 -14.13
CA LYS A 153 -7.23 16.53 -15.01
C LYS A 153 -8.71 16.45 -14.66
N LYS A 154 -9.34 17.61 -14.47
CA LYS A 154 -10.78 17.69 -14.21
C LYS A 154 -11.57 16.95 -15.29
N GLY A 155 -12.42 16.02 -14.89
CA GLY A 155 -13.24 15.19 -15.78
C GLY A 155 -12.59 13.90 -16.28
N LYS A 156 -11.30 13.65 -15.99
CA LYS A 156 -10.67 12.34 -16.25
C LYS A 156 -11.31 11.30 -15.34
N LYS A 157 -11.82 10.20 -15.90
CA LYS A 157 -12.44 9.13 -15.12
C LYS A 157 -11.35 8.26 -14.50
N LEU A 158 -11.59 7.66 -13.34
CA LEU A 158 -10.61 6.78 -12.68
C LEU A 158 -10.13 5.63 -13.58
N ARG A 159 -11.03 5.02 -14.34
CA ARG A 159 -10.69 3.94 -15.29
C ARG A 159 -9.72 4.38 -16.41
N ASP A 160 -9.57 5.69 -16.62
CA ASP A 160 -8.69 6.25 -17.65
C ASP A 160 -7.29 6.59 -17.08
N TYR A 161 -7.04 6.34 -15.78
CA TYR A 161 -5.71 6.45 -15.19
C TYR A 161 -4.89 5.19 -15.46
N THR A 162 -3.60 5.38 -15.68
CA THR A 162 -2.63 4.29 -15.83
C THR A 162 -2.13 3.82 -14.45
N LEU A 163 -1.57 2.62 -14.38
CA LEU A 163 -0.90 2.12 -13.17
C LEU A 163 0.17 3.10 -12.66
N LYS A 164 0.98 3.65 -13.58
CA LYS A 164 1.99 4.66 -13.24
C LYS A 164 1.38 5.88 -12.55
N GLU A 165 0.23 6.36 -13.04
CA GLU A 165 -0.42 7.53 -12.46
C GLU A 165 -1.05 7.29 -11.09
N LEU A 166 -1.45 6.04 -10.78
CA LEU A 166 -2.07 5.70 -9.48
C LEU A 166 -1.04 5.23 -8.44
N LEU A 167 0.07 4.64 -8.88
CA LEU A 167 1.03 3.95 -8.02
C LEU A 167 2.39 4.65 -7.91
N MET A 168 2.76 5.54 -8.84
CA MET A 168 4.13 6.07 -8.90
C MET A 168 4.20 7.60 -9.05
N ASP A 169 3.28 8.19 -9.80
CA ASP A 169 3.30 9.64 -10.01
C ASP A 169 2.81 10.35 -8.75
N ARG A 170 3.71 11.09 -8.10
CA ARG A 170 3.42 11.84 -6.89
C ARG A 170 2.34 12.88 -7.14
N HIS A 171 1.23 12.75 -6.43
CA HIS A 171 0.17 13.73 -6.47
C HIS A 171 0.66 15.08 -5.90
N ASP A 172 0.30 16.16 -6.59
CA ASP A 172 0.67 17.52 -6.17
C ASP A 172 -0.31 17.99 -5.09
N PRO A 173 0.15 18.26 -3.85
CA PRO A 173 -0.72 18.68 -2.76
C PRO A 173 -1.43 20.00 -3.02
N GLU A 174 -0.98 20.81 -3.98
CA GLU A 174 -1.64 22.06 -4.34
C GLU A 174 -2.85 21.84 -5.26
N ILE A 175 -3.01 20.67 -5.88
CA ILE A 175 -4.15 20.36 -6.73
C ILE A 175 -5.35 19.98 -5.87
N ASP A 176 -6.39 20.80 -5.90
CA ASP A 176 -7.70 20.42 -5.36
C ASP A 176 -8.51 19.69 -6.45
N CYS A 177 -8.65 18.38 -6.32
CA CYS A 177 -9.34 17.55 -7.31
C CYS A 177 -10.85 17.79 -7.37
N PHE A 178 -11.46 18.19 -6.24
CA PHE A 178 -12.91 18.17 -6.06
C PHE A 178 -13.50 19.52 -5.60
N GLY A 179 -12.66 20.49 -5.22
CA GLY A 179 -13.07 21.87 -4.99
C GLY A 179 -13.91 22.04 -3.74
N GLU A 180 -15.17 22.47 -3.88
CA GLU A 180 -16.07 22.71 -2.74
C GLU A 180 -16.82 21.45 -2.29
N ASP A 181 -16.64 20.32 -2.97
CA ASP A 181 -17.25 19.05 -2.59
C ASP A 181 -16.52 18.43 -1.38
N ASP A 182 -17.26 17.80 -0.45
CA ASP A 182 -16.72 17.07 0.71
C ASP A 182 -16.07 15.72 0.28
N ILE A 183 -15.22 15.75 -0.75
CA ILE A 183 -14.52 14.61 -1.34
C ILE A 183 -13.02 14.79 -1.17
N TYR A 184 -12.40 13.85 -0.46
CA TYR A 184 -10.97 13.90 -0.10
C TYR A 184 -10.18 12.82 -0.82
N VAL A 185 -8.99 13.15 -1.31
CA VAL A 185 -8.03 12.14 -1.79
C VAL A 185 -7.13 11.75 -0.63
N VAL A 186 -7.09 10.46 -0.29
CA VAL A 186 -6.19 9.92 0.74
C VAL A 186 -5.11 9.09 0.07
N ALA A 187 -3.84 9.41 0.34
CA ALA A 187 -2.70 8.78 -0.31
C ALA A 187 -1.53 8.51 0.64
N GLY A 188 -0.74 7.51 0.30
CA GLY A 188 0.56 7.21 0.90
C GLY A 188 1.70 7.60 -0.04
N HIS A 189 2.64 6.66 -0.26
CA HIS A 189 3.70 6.66 -1.27
C HIS A 189 4.79 7.74 -1.14
N THR A 190 4.40 8.99 -0.94
CA THR A 190 5.33 10.10 -0.73
C THR A 190 5.37 10.43 0.75
N PRO A 191 6.50 10.15 1.43
CA PRO A 191 6.63 10.44 2.85
C PRO A 191 6.35 11.90 3.13
N THR A 192 5.47 12.19 4.08
CA THR A 192 5.05 13.56 4.43
C THR A 192 6.18 14.49 4.88
N MET A 193 7.34 13.92 5.26
CA MET A 193 8.54 14.66 5.61
C MET A 193 9.09 15.43 4.40
N ILE A 194 8.83 14.95 3.18
CA ILE A 194 9.21 15.64 1.94
C ILE A 194 8.46 16.97 1.81
N TYR A 195 7.19 17.01 2.24
CA TYR A 195 6.37 18.21 2.17
C TYR A 195 6.57 19.14 3.37
N THR A 196 6.67 18.56 4.57
CA THR A 196 6.54 19.32 5.84
C THR A 196 7.79 19.29 6.72
N GLY A 197 8.73 18.38 6.44
CA GLY A 197 9.85 18.07 7.32
C GLY A 197 9.48 17.26 8.56
N LYS A 198 8.23 16.80 8.70
CA LYS A 198 7.72 16.07 9.87
C LYS A 198 7.07 14.76 9.49
N ALA A 199 7.16 13.77 10.39
CA ALA A 199 6.50 12.49 10.27
C ALA A 199 5.05 12.53 10.78
N GLU A 200 4.23 13.42 10.21
CA GLU A 200 2.84 13.71 10.58
C GLU A 200 1.95 13.61 9.35
N ILE A 201 0.67 13.25 9.52
CA ILE A 201 -0.31 13.30 8.44
C ILE A 201 -0.36 14.74 7.92
N TYR A 202 -0.34 14.88 6.59
CA TYR A 202 -0.34 16.17 5.94
C TYR A 202 -1.66 16.39 5.19
N HIS A 203 -2.41 17.39 5.63
CA HIS A 203 -3.66 17.82 5.00
C HIS A 203 -3.44 19.09 4.17
N LYS A 204 -3.84 19.07 2.90
CA LYS A 204 -3.82 20.26 2.03
C LYS A 204 -4.82 20.11 0.87
N ASN A 205 -5.67 21.11 0.65
CA ASN A 205 -6.58 21.19 -0.52
C ASN A 205 -7.37 19.89 -0.77
N HIS A 206 -8.06 19.37 0.26
CA HIS A 206 -8.78 18.09 0.22
C HIS A 206 -7.91 16.84 -0.03
N ASN A 207 -6.59 16.98 -0.01
CA ASN A 207 -5.64 15.87 0.00
C ASN A 207 -5.20 15.56 1.42
N ILE A 208 -5.09 14.26 1.74
CA ILE A 208 -4.63 13.73 3.01
C ILE A 208 -3.53 12.72 2.75
N PHE A 209 -2.29 13.11 3.02
CA PHE A 209 -1.14 12.24 2.87
C PHE A 209 -0.80 11.60 4.20
N ILE A 210 -0.79 10.26 4.25
CA ILE A 210 -0.67 9.51 5.51
C ILE A 210 0.61 8.66 5.61
N ASP A 211 1.43 8.58 4.55
CA ASP A 211 2.75 7.96 4.64
C ASP A 211 3.68 8.82 5.52
N CYS A 212 3.83 8.39 6.77
CA CYS A 212 4.68 9.04 7.75
C CYS A 212 6.09 8.43 7.84
N GLY A 213 6.52 7.67 6.81
CA GLY A 213 7.87 7.14 6.67
C GLY A 213 8.22 6.07 7.71
N ALA A 214 7.29 5.15 8.00
CA ALA A 214 7.41 4.19 9.10
C ALA A 214 8.72 3.37 9.04
N CYS A 215 9.10 2.89 7.85
CA CYS A 215 10.34 2.12 7.62
C CYS A 215 11.61 3.00 7.51
N MET A 216 11.44 4.34 7.49
CA MET A 216 12.53 5.32 7.33
C MET A 216 12.88 6.02 8.65
N GLY A 217 12.52 5.40 9.79
CA GLY A 217 12.69 5.99 11.12
C GLY A 217 11.62 7.01 11.50
N GLY A 218 10.59 7.18 10.66
CA GLY A 218 9.38 7.92 10.95
C GLY A 218 8.36 7.11 11.75
N ARG A 219 7.09 7.43 11.56
CA ARG A 219 5.97 6.85 12.32
C ARG A 219 5.03 6.11 11.39
N LEU A 220 4.38 5.06 11.88
CA LEU A 220 3.19 4.53 11.23
C LEU A 220 2.01 5.40 11.65
N ALA A 221 1.27 5.92 10.68
CA ALA A 221 0.09 6.74 10.94
C ALA A 221 -1.19 5.98 10.58
N CYS A 222 -2.26 6.26 11.33
CA CYS A 222 -3.60 5.78 11.05
C CYS A 222 -4.58 6.95 11.20
N LEU A 223 -5.54 7.06 10.30
CA LEU A 223 -6.60 8.07 10.34
C LEU A 223 -7.95 7.37 10.51
N CYS A 224 -8.76 7.84 11.46
CA CYS A 224 -10.18 7.48 11.52
C CYS A 224 -10.97 8.39 10.58
N LEU A 225 -11.56 7.84 9.52
CA LEU A 225 -12.31 8.60 8.52
C LEU A 225 -13.62 9.19 9.06
N ASP A 226 -14.20 8.57 10.09
CA ASP A 226 -15.43 9.07 10.72
C ASP A 226 -15.21 10.35 11.53
N THR A 227 -14.09 10.43 12.25
CA THR A 227 -13.80 11.49 13.21
C THR A 227 -12.67 12.43 12.80
N MET A 228 -11.90 12.05 11.77
CA MET A 228 -10.62 12.66 11.38
C MET A 228 -9.55 12.58 12.48
N GLU A 229 -9.71 11.70 13.46
CA GLU A 229 -8.71 11.50 14.51
C GLU A 229 -7.47 10.77 13.96
N GLU A 230 -6.29 11.26 14.32
CA GLU A 230 -5.01 10.77 13.86
C GLU A 230 -4.28 10.01 14.98
N PHE A 231 -3.78 8.83 14.64
CA PHE A 231 -3.02 7.96 15.53
C PHE A 231 -1.63 7.72 14.96
N TYR A 232 -0.65 7.58 15.85
CA TYR A 232 0.76 7.42 15.48
C TYR A 232 1.44 6.38 16.35
N VAL A 233 2.29 5.56 15.74
CA VAL A 233 3.20 4.60 16.38
C VAL A 233 4.63 4.83 15.87
#